data_AF-A0A2G5CQH9-F1
#
_entry.id   AF-A0A2G5CQH9-F1
#
_cell.length_a   1.000
_cell.length_b   1.000
_cell.length_c   1.000
_cell.angle_alpha   90.00
_cell.angle_beta   90.00
_cell.angle_gamma   90.00
#
_symmetry.space_group_name_H-M   'P 1'
#
loop_
_entity.id
_entity.type
_entity.pdbx_description
1 polymer ?
#
loop_
_entity_poly.entity_id
_entity_poly.type
_entity_poly.pdbx_seq_one_letter_code
_entity_poly.pdbx_strand_id
1 'polypeptide(L)'
;MDELWDFSFLSHFFWIFHCRVVSNFAFSFSIISVLTGITTLYNTGLKFGGPIGMIYGWFIAGFFTLSVGYSMAEICSSYPTSGGLYYWSAKLAGPKWAPFASWLTGW
;
A
#
# COMPACT_ATOMS: atom_id res chain seq x y z
N MET A 1 35.82 -7.22 -26.07
CA MET A 1 35.13 -8.13 -25.12
C MET A 1 34.34 -7.36 -24.06
N ASP A 2 34.38 -6.03 -24.10
CA ASP A 2 33.77 -5.15 -23.09
C ASP A 2 32.28 -4.87 -23.33
N GLU A 3 31.79 -4.95 -24.58
CA GLU A 3 30.36 -4.75 -24.88
C GLU A 3 29.46 -5.91 -24.40
N LEU A 4 29.99 -7.13 -24.33
CA LEU A 4 29.23 -8.30 -23.86
C LEU A 4 28.93 -8.26 -22.36
N TRP A 5 29.79 -7.60 -21.58
CA TRP A 5 29.56 -7.36 -20.15
C TRP A 5 28.51 -6.28 -19.92
N ASP A 6 28.47 -5.26 -20.77
CA ASP A 6 27.44 -4.21 -20.70
C ASP A 6 26.04 -4.76 -21.03
N PHE A 7 25.91 -5.58 -22.08
CA PHE A 7 24.63 -6.23 -22.40
C PHE A 7 24.16 -7.23 -21.34
N SER A 8 25.08 -8.02 -20.76
CA SER A 8 24.75 -8.94 -19.66
C SER A 8 24.34 -8.18 -18.40
N PHE A 9 25.04 -7.09 -18.06
CA PHE A 9 24.72 -6.23 -16.92
C PHE A 9 23.38 -5.50 -17.13
N LEU A 10 23.13 -4.95 -18.32
CA LEU A 10 21.85 -4.34 -18.71
C LEU A 10 20.70 -5.35 -18.68
N SER A 11 20.93 -6.58 -19.16
CA SER A 11 19.92 -7.64 -19.09
C SER A 11 19.62 -8.03 -17.64
N HIS A 12 20.63 -8.19 -16.78
CA HIS A 12 20.42 -8.43 -15.35
C HIS A 12 19.72 -7.25 -14.68
N PHE A 13 20.06 -6.01 -15.02
CA PHE A 13 19.39 -4.83 -14.48
C PHE A 13 17.90 -4.79 -14.90
N PHE A 14 17.61 -5.15 -16.15
CA PHE A 14 16.26 -5.27 -16.69
C PHE A 14 15.45 -6.42 -16.05
N TRP A 15 16.08 -7.59 -15.84
CA TRP A 15 15.52 -8.73 -15.11
C TRP A 15 15.27 -8.40 -13.64
N ILE A 16 16.20 -7.68 -12.99
CA ILE A 16 16.08 -7.23 -11.62
C ILE A 16 14.91 -6.24 -11.50
N PHE A 17 14.75 -5.29 -12.43
CA PHE A 17 13.60 -4.38 -12.43
C PHE A 17 12.27 -5.12 -12.61
N HIS A 18 12.18 -6.05 -13.57
CA HIS A 18 10.97 -6.86 -13.76
C HIS A 18 10.64 -7.72 -12.53
N CYS A 19 11.62 -8.43 -11.97
CA CYS A 19 11.42 -9.25 -10.78
C CYS A 19 11.05 -8.41 -9.56
N ARG A 20 11.62 -7.20 -9.39
CA ARG A 20 11.32 -6.30 -8.26
C ARG A 20 9.88 -5.80 -8.27
N VAL A 21 9.32 -5.46 -9.43
CA VAL A 21 7.93 -4.97 -9.51
C VAL A 21 6.95 -6.10 -9.14
N VAL A 22 7.16 -7.30 -9.69
CA VAL A 22 6.31 -8.46 -9.41
C VAL A 22 6.40 -8.89 -7.95
N SER A 23 7.60 -8.90 -7.38
CA SER A 23 7.80 -9.29 -5.97
C SER A 23 7.21 -8.27 -4.98
N ASN A 24 7.36 -6.96 -5.22
CA ASN A 24 6.73 -5.93 -4.38
C ASN A 24 5.19 -5.99 -4.45
N PHE A 25 4.63 -6.29 -5.62
CA PHE A 25 3.19 -6.49 -5.80
C PHE A 25 2.71 -7.75 -5.06
N ALA A 26 3.41 -8.88 -5.22
CA ALA A 26 3.07 -10.14 -4.55
C ALA A 26 3.16 -10.03 -3.02
N PHE A 27 4.16 -9.32 -2.50
CA PHE A 27 4.32 -9.06 -1.07
C PHE A 27 3.15 -8.23 -0.50
N SER A 28 2.74 -7.18 -1.22
CA SER A 28 1.61 -6.34 -0.81
C SER A 28 0.28 -7.12 -0.82
N PHE A 29 0.06 -7.98 -1.83
CA PHE A 29 -1.12 -8.85 -1.91
C PHE A 29 -1.17 -9.87 -0.77
N SER A 30 0.00 -10.42 -0.37
CA SER A 30 0.12 -11.34 0.76
C SER A 30 -0.24 -10.66 2.09
N ILE A 31 0.22 -9.43 2.32
CA ILE A 31 -0.09 -8.67 3.55
C ILE A 31 -1.59 -8.40 3.67
N ILE A 32 -2.26 -8.02 2.58
CA ILE A 32 -3.68 -7.63 2.61
C ILE A 32 -4.61 -8.85 2.73
N SER A 33 -4.13 -10.08 2.44
CA SER A 33 -4.89 -11.34 2.52
C SER A 33 -6.37 -11.20 2.12
N VAL A 34 -6.58 -10.79 0.87
CA VAL A 34 -7.92 -10.48 0.32
C VAL A 34 -8.89 -11.67 0.46
N LEU A 35 -8.38 -12.90 0.37
CA LEU A 35 -9.20 -14.11 0.51
C LEU A 35 -9.89 -14.19 1.88
N THR A 36 -9.14 -14.00 2.96
CA THR A 36 -9.65 -14.08 4.34
C THR A 36 -10.62 -12.94 4.63
N GLY A 37 -10.31 -11.74 4.11
CA GLY A 37 -11.18 -10.57 4.23
C GLY A 37 -12.55 -10.80 3.58
N ILE A 38 -12.57 -11.29 2.34
CA ILE A 38 -13.82 -11.55 1.61
C ILE A 38 -14.64 -12.65 2.30
N THR A 39 -14.03 -13.78 2.67
CA THR A 39 -14.78 -14.89 3.29
C THR A 39 -15.42 -14.49 4.61
N THR A 40 -14.72 -13.71 5.43
CA THR A 40 -15.23 -13.25 6.72
C THR A 40 -16.35 -12.21 6.55
N LEU A 41 -16.18 -11.27 5.63
CA LEU A 41 -17.16 -10.21 5.41
C LEU A 41 -18.35 -10.65 4.55
N TYR A 42 -18.26 -11.75 3.79
CA TYR A 42 -19.33 -12.20 2.90
C TYR A 42 -20.67 -12.43 3.63
N ASN A 43 -20.64 -13.09 4.80
CA ASN A 43 -21.86 -13.34 5.59
C ASN A 43 -22.48 -12.04 6.12
N THR A 44 -21.63 -11.11 6.55
CA THR A 44 -22.03 -9.81 7.10
C THR A 44 -22.53 -8.87 6.00
N GLY A 45 -21.85 -8.81 4.86
CA GLY A 45 -22.22 -8.00 3.70
C GLY A 45 -23.57 -8.38 3.10
N LEU A 46 -23.87 -9.69 3.04
CA LEU A 46 -25.18 -10.18 2.61
C LEU A 46 -26.31 -9.76 3.57
N LYS A 47 -26.06 -9.80 4.88
CA LYS A 47 -27.07 -9.49 5.90
C LYS A 47 -27.39 -7.99 5.99
N PHE A 48 -26.39 -7.12 5.81
CA PHE A 48 -26.55 -5.68 6.04
C PHE A 48 -26.57 -4.82 4.77
N GLY A 49 -25.95 -5.25 3.66
CA GLY A 49 -25.81 -4.46 2.43
C GLY A 49 -26.59 -4.99 1.22
N GLY A 50 -27.10 -6.22 1.29
CA GLY A 50 -27.75 -6.89 0.17
C GLY A 50 -26.81 -7.16 -1.03
N PRO A 51 -27.32 -7.80 -2.11
CA PRO A 51 -26.49 -8.20 -3.25
C PRO A 51 -25.88 -7.00 -3.99
N ILE A 52 -26.63 -5.90 -4.10
CA ILE A 52 -26.23 -4.67 -4.80
C ILE A 52 -25.11 -3.96 -4.02
N GLY A 53 -25.23 -3.87 -2.69
CA GLY A 53 -24.20 -3.27 -1.83
C GLY A 53 -22.87 -4.01 -1.88
N MET A 54 -22.89 -5.34 -2.02
CA MET A 54 -21.66 -6.12 -2.18
C MET A 54 -20.98 -5.90 -3.54
N ILE A 55 -21.75 -5.74 -4.63
CA ILE A 55 -21.21 -5.59 -5.99
C ILE A 55 -20.71 -4.16 -6.25
N TYR A 56 -21.40 -3.13 -5.75
CA TYR A 56 -20.97 -1.74 -5.98
C TYR A 56 -20.14 -1.16 -4.83
N GLY A 57 -20.30 -1.69 -3.61
CA GLY A 57 -19.60 -1.19 -2.43
C GLY A 57 -18.09 -1.32 -2.52
N TRP A 58 -17.57 -2.42 -3.08
CA TRP A 58 -16.12 -2.60 -3.22
C TRP A 58 -15.49 -1.67 -4.26
N PHE A 59 -16.21 -1.29 -5.33
CA PHE A 59 -15.72 -0.31 -6.30
C PHE A 59 -15.63 1.09 -5.69
N ILE A 60 -16.67 1.50 -4.96
CA ILE A 60 -16.72 2.80 -4.29
C ILE A 60 -15.65 2.84 -3.19
N ALA A 61 -15.59 1.83 -2.33
CA ALA A 61 -14.57 1.72 -1.29
C ALA A 61 -13.14 1.65 -1.88
N GLY A 62 -12.96 0.94 -2.99
CA GLY A 62 -11.70 0.86 -3.72
C GLY A 62 -11.26 2.22 -4.25
N PHE A 63 -12.17 3.01 -4.82
CA PHE A 63 -11.86 4.36 -5.30
C PHE A 63 -11.36 5.27 -4.17
N PHE A 64 -12.07 5.31 -3.04
CA PHE A 64 -11.63 6.11 -1.88
C PHE A 64 -10.29 5.62 -1.31
N THR A 65 -10.10 4.29 -1.25
CA THR A 65 -8.84 3.70 -0.78
C THR A 65 -7.67 4.05 -1.71
N LEU A 66 -7.90 4.07 -3.03
CA LEU A 66 -6.91 4.52 -4.01
C LEU A 66 -6.57 6.00 -3.83
N SER A 67 -7.57 6.88 -3.63
CA SER A 67 -7.32 8.30 -3.37
C SER A 67 -6.42 8.51 -2.14
N VAL A 68 -6.70 7.80 -1.05
CA VAL A 68 -5.84 7.82 0.16
C VAL A 68 -4.45 7.29 -0.14
N GLY A 69 -4.35 6.19 -0.91
CA GLY A 69 -3.08 5.61 -1.33
C GLY A 69 -2.22 6.56 -2.18
N TYR A 70 -2.83 7.33 -3.08
CA TYR A 70 -2.14 8.34 -3.88
C TYR A 70 -1.58 9.47 -3.01
N SER A 71 -2.37 10.00 -2.07
CA SER A 71 -1.87 11.00 -1.11
C SER A 71 -0.72 10.45 -0.28
N MET A 72 -0.79 9.18 0.12
CA MET A 72 0.29 8.56 0.88
C MET A 72 1.56 8.35 0.04
N ALA A 73 1.41 7.98 -1.23
CA ALA A 73 2.54 7.86 -2.15
C ALA A 73 3.30 9.18 -2.32
N GLU A 74 2.60 10.31 -2.35
CA GLU A 74 3.20 11.65 -2.41
C GLU A 74 4.06 11.95 -1.16
N ILE A 75 3.52 11.66 0.02
CA ILE A 75 4.24 11.83 1.30
C ILE A 75 5.46 10.90 1.37
N CYS A 76 5.31 9.62 0.97
CA CYS A 76 6.41 8.65 0.91
C CYS A 76 7.58 9.13 0.02
N SER A 77 7.27 9.79 -1.11
CA SER A 77 8.30 10.32 -2.02
C SER A 77 9.04 11.52 -1.44
N SER A 78 8.35 12.34 -0.65
CA SER A 78 8.91 13.56 -0.05
C SER A 78 9.73 13.29 1.22
N TYR A 79 9.37 12.25 1.98
CA TYR A 79 9.99 11.93 3.26
C TYR A 79 10.40 10.45 3.36
N PRO A 80 11.49 10.03 2.68
CA PRO A 80 12.04 8.68 2.80
C PRO A 80 12.70 8.51 4.17
N THR A 81 11.89 8.18 5.18
CA THR A 81 12.32 8.06 6.58
C THR A 81 11.88 6.71 7.15
N SER A 82 12.73 6.11 7.97
CA SER A 82 12.53 4.76 8.54
C SER A 82 11.45 4.66 9.63
N GLY A 83 10.71 5.75 9.89
CA GLY A 83 9.74 5.85 10.98
C GLY A 83 8.27 5.62 10.58
N GLY A 84 7.99 5.28 9.32
CA GLY A 84 6.65 4.89 8.85
C GLY A 84 5.54 5.93 9.11
N LEU A 85 4.30 5.44 9.18
CA LEU A 85 3.08 6.22 9.48
C LEU A 85 3.21 7.11 10.73
N TYR A 86 3.93 6.65 11.74
CA TYR A 86 4.19 7.36 12.99
C TYR A 86 5.03 8.62 12.80
N TYR A 87 6.05 8.53 11.95
CA TYR A 87 6.91 9.67 11.67
C TYR A 87 6.19 10.69 10.78
N TRP A 88 5.41 10.24 9.80
CA TRP A 88 4.62 11.15 8.96
C TRP A 88 3.53 11.87 9.75
N SER A 89 2.80 11.17 10.63
CA SER A 89 1.80 11.77 11.51
C SER A 89 2.42 12.75 12.51
N ALA A 90 3.55 12.39 13.14
CA ALA A 90 4.27 13.27 14.05
C ALA A 90 4.81 14.54 13.36
N LYS A 91 5.26 14.43 12.11
CA LYS A 91 5.80 15.55 11.33
C LYS A 91 4.70 16.51 10.87
N LEU A 92 3.55 15.98 10.45
CA LEU A 92 2.39 16.77 10.00
C LEU A 92 1.62 17.41 11.16
N ALA A 93 1.58 16.78 12.35
CA ALA A 93 0.86 17.29 13.53
C ALA A 93 1.62 18.40 14.31
N GLY A 94 2.90 18.64 14.01
CA GLY A 94 3.74 19.64 14.68
C GLY A 94 4.26 19.23 16.06
N PRO A 95 5.29 19.91 16.61
CA PRO A 95 6.05 19.44 17.77
C PRO A 95 5.26 19.32 19.08
N LYS A 96 4.13 20.02 19.22
CA LYS A 96 3.26 19.92 20.40
C LYS A 96 2.31 18.72 20.38
N TRP A 97 1.84 18.30 19.21
CA TRP A 97 0.87 17.21 19.05
C TRP A 97 1.50 15.93 18.48
N ALA A 98 2.77 15.98 18.08
CA ALA A 98 3.53 14.86 17.56
C ALA A 98 3.40 13.54 18.35
N PRO A 99 3.59 13.50 19.69
CA PRO A 99 3.47 12.25 20.44
C PRO A 99 2.02 11.74 20.58
N PHE A 100 1.02 12.63 20.51
CA PHE A 100 -0.40 12.25 20.58
C PHE A 100 -0.90 11.72 19.24
N ALA A 101 -0.55 12.39 18.15
CA ALA A 101 -0.89 11.96 16.79
C ALA A 101 -0.22 10.63 16.42
N SER A 102 1.04 10.42 16.84
CA SER A 102 1.73 9.14 16.61
C SER A 102 1.14 8.00 17.45
N TRP A 103 0.69 8.27 18.67
CA TRP A 103 0.00 7.28 19.50
C TRP A 103 -1.35 6.85 18.89
N LEU A 104 -2.17 7.80 18.44
CA LEU A 104 -3.43 7.51 17.74
C LEU A 104 -3.24 6.77 16.40
N THR A 105 -2.16 7.06 15.68
CA THR A 105 -1.88 6.39 14.40
C THR A 105 -1.38 4.95 14.60
N GLY A 106 -0.94 4.61 15.81
CA GLY A 106 -0.31 3.33 16.12
C GLY A 106 -1.07 2.34 16.97
N TRP A 107 -2.15 2.80 17.61
CA TRP A 107 -3.06 1.99 18.39
C TRP A 107 -4.22 1.52 17.52
#